data_AF-A0A967SFA8-F1
#
_entry.id   AF-A0A967SFA8-F1
#
_cell.length_a   1.000
_cell.length_b   1.000
_cell.length_c   1.000
_cell.angle_alpha   90.00
_cell.angle_beta   90.00
_cell.angle_gamma   90.00
#
_symmetry.space_group_name_H-M   'P 1'
#
loop_
_entity.id
_entity.type
_entity.pdbx_description
1 polymer ?
#
loop_
_entity_poly.entity_id
_entity_poly.type
_entity_poly.pdbx_seq_one_letter_code
_entity_poly.pdbx_strand_id
1 'polypeptide(L)'
;GELPPDWDAAIPVFPAGEKKLATRAASGKVLNALAGRVPTLLGGSADLGPSNKTLLDGEASLASPDAPGRNIHFGVREHAMGAVVNGMALHGG
;
A
#
# COMPACT_ATOMS: atom_id res chain seq x y z
N GLY A 1 -11.64 -12.63 0.65
CA GLY A 1 -10.62 -13.69 0.60
C GLY A 1 -10.03 -13.93 1.98
N GLU A 2 -9.33 -15.04 2.13
CA GLU A 2 -8.51 -15.31 3.31
C GLU A 2 -7.09 -14.75 3.09
N LEU A 3 -6.44 -14.31 4.17
CA LEU A 3 -5.04 -13.88 4.09
C LEU A 3 -4.12 -15.10 4.05
N PRO A 4 -2.96 -15.01 3.36
CA PRO A 4 -1.95 -16.06 3.45
C PRO A 4 -1.56 -16.33 4.92
N PRO A 5 -1.21 -17.58 5.28
CA PRO A 5 -0.59 -17.86 6.56
C PRO A 5 0.62 -16.97 6.80
N ASP A 6 0.84 -16.54 8.05
CA ASP A 6 1.98 -15.72 8.47
C ASP A 6 2.15 -14.42 7.66
N TRP A 7 1.04 -13.84 7.19
CA TRP A 7 1.04 -12.59 6.42
C TRP A 7 1.66 -11.41 7.20
N ASP A 8 1.56 -11.43 8.52
CA ASP A 8 2.00 -10.40 9.46
C ASP A 8 3.41 -10.64 10.03
N ALA A 9 4.00 -11.82 9.82
CA ALA A 9 5.28 -12.17 10.42
C ALA A 9 6.47 -11.32 9.94
N ALA A 10 6.31 -10.52 8.89
CA ALA A 10 7.31 -9.57 8.41
C ALA A 10 7.12 -8.14 8.99
N ILE A 11 6.04 -7.88 9.73
CA ILE A 11 5.76 -6.55 10.30
C ILE A 11 6.87 -6.19 11.31
N PRO A 12 7.56 -5.06 11.13
CA PRO A 12 8.63 -4.67 12.03
C PRO A 12 8.08 -4.27 13.41
N VAL A 13 8.82 -4.67 14.45
CA VAL A 13 8.66 -4.10 15.80
C VAL A 13 9.42 -2.78 15.86
N PHE A 14 8.86 -1.80 16.56
CA PHE A 14 9.48 -0.48 16.77
C PHE A 14 9.83 -0.31 18.25
N PRO A 15 11.07 -0.60 18.67
CA PRO A 15 11.46 -0.55 20.08
C PRO A 15 11.43 0.87 20.65
N ALA A 16 11.16 0.96 21.95
CA ALA A 16 11.29 2.22 22.68
C ALA A 16 12.77 2.67 22.74
N GLY A 17 13.02 3.98 22.65
CA GLY A 17 14.36 4.56 22.80
C GLY A 17 15.21 4.63 21.53
N GLU A 18 14.74 4.11 20.40
CA GLU A 18 15.38 4.33 19.10
C GLU A 18 15.15 5.75 18.55
N LYS A 19 15.83 6.06 17.43
CA LYS A 19 15.64 7.32 16.70
C LYS A 19 14.14 7.55 16.44
N LYS A 20 13.69 8.78 16.71
CA LYS A 20 12.31 9.22 16.45
C LYS A 20 11.91 8.91 15.01
N LEU A 21 10.86 8.11 14.84
CA LEU A 21 10.26 7.77 13.56
C LEU A 21 8.87 8.41 13.47
N ALA A 22 8.61 9.15 12.39
CA ALA A 22 7.27 9.66 12.13
C ALA A 22 6.32 8.49 11.84
N THR A 23 5.09 8.53 12.37
CA THR A 23 4.11 7.44 12.20
C THR A 23 3.80 7.15 10.73
N ARG A 24 3.79 8.16 9.86
CA ARG A 24 3.69 7.95 8.39
C ARG A 24 4.83 7.10 7.82
N ALA A 25 6.05 7.27 8.32
CA ALA A 25 7.19 6.48 7.89
C ALA A 25 7.13 5.06 8.48
N ALA A 26 6.62 4.90 9.70
CA ALA A 26 6.29 3.57 10.24
C ALA A 26 5.23 2.87 9.39
N SER A 27 4.16 3.59 8.99
CA SER A 27 3.12 3.09 8.09
C SER A 27 3.71 2.58 6.77
N GLY A 28 4.61 3.33 6.14
CA GLY A 28 5.26 2.88 4.90
C GLY A 28 6.12 1.62 5.07
N LYS A 29 6.83 1.48 6.21
CA LYS A 29 7.58 0.26 6.54
C LYS A 29 6.66 -0.95 6.71
N VAL A 30 5.55 -0.78 7.43
CA VAL A 30 4.55 -1.85 7.60
C VAL A 30 3.91 -2.20 6.26
N LEU A 31 3.51 -1.20 5.46
CA LEU A 31 2.89 -1.41 4.16
C LEU A 31 3.79 -2.24 3.23
N ASN A 32 5.09 -1.97 3.21
CA ASN A 32 6.05 -2.73 2.41
C ASN A 32 6.33 -4.13 2.95
N ALA A 33 6.36 -4.31 4.28
CA ALA A 33 6.41 -5.65 4.87
C ALA A 33 5.19 -6.50 4.46
N LEU A 34 4.00 -5.90 4.44
CA LEU A 34 2.78 -6.55 3.99
C LEU A 34 2.79 -6.84 2.49
N ALA A 35 3.31 -5.93 1.67
CA ALA A 35 3.35 -6.12 0.22
C ALA A 35 4.12 -7.37 -0.21
N GLY A 36 5.17 -7.74 0.52
CA GLY A 36 5.95 -8.96 0.28
C GLY A 36 5.27 -10.27 0.72
N ARG A 37 4.20 -10.20 1.51
CA ARG A 37 3.47 -11.38 2.03
C ARG A 37 2.02 -11.48 1.56
N VAL A 38 1.42 -10.35 1.18
CA VAL A 38 0.02 -10.24 0.73
C VAL A 38 0.04 -9.87 -0.76
N PRO A 39 0.04 -10.85 -1.69
CA PRO A 39 0.19 -10.58 -3.12
C PRO A 39 -0.99 -9.81 -3.72
N THR A 40 -2.17 -9.90 -3.09
CA THR A 40 -3.39 -9.19 -3.47
C THR A 40 -3.45 -7.76 -2.91
N LEU A 41 -2.47 -7.31 -2.12
CA LEU A 41 -2.41 -5.93 -1.64
C LEU A 41 -2.00 -5.00 -2.78
N LEU A 42 -2.86 -4.07 -3.16
CA LEU A 42 -2.58 -2.98 -4.09
C LEU A 42 -3.25 -1.70 -3.62
N GLY A 43 -2.74 -0.56 -4.05
CA GLY A 43 -3.26 0.74 -3.63
C GLY A 43 -2.34 1.88 -4.03
N GLY A 44 -2.49 3.04 -3.41
CA GLY A 44 -1.64 4.17 -3.70
C GLY A 44 -2.12 5.45 -3.03
N SER A 45 -1.81 6.60 -3.65
CA SER A 45 -2.11 7.91 -3.09
C SER A 45 -2.62 8.87 -4.16
N ALA A 46 -3.40 9.85 -3.72
CA ALA A 46 -3.79 11.00 -4.52
C ALA A 46 -2.60 11.97 -4.65
N ASP A 47 -1.66 11.67 -5.55
CA ASP A 47 -0.43 12.45 -5.87
C ASP A 47 0.56 12.68 -4.70
N LEU A 48 0.24 12.19 -3.50
CA LEU A 48 1.05 12.36 -2.29
C LEU A 48 1.86 11.12 -1.90
N GLY A 49 2.13 10.19 -2.82
CA GLY A 49 2.79 8.90 -2.52
C GLY A 49 4.10 9.03 -1.72
N PRO A 50 5.07 9.86 -2.15
CA PRO A 50 6.32 10.08 -1.40
C PRO A 50 6.12 10.75 -0.03
N SER A 51 5.10 11.59 0.12
CA SER A 51 4.78 12.33 1.35
C SER A 51 4.06 11.45 2.38
N ASN A 52 3.10 10.65 1.90
CA ASN A 52 2.28 9.74 2.68
C ASN A 52 2.99 8.40 2.96
N LYS A 53 4.07 8.10 2.23
CA LYS A 53 4.86 6.86 2.35
C LYS A 53 4.06 5.61 1.98
N THR A 54 3.33 5.68 0.87
CA THR A 54 2.39 4.63 0.43
C THR A 54 2.85 3.85 -0.80
N LEU A 55 4.05 4.13 -1.34
CA LEU A 55 4.60 3.36 -2.45
C LEU A 55 5.02 1.97 -1.97
N LEU A 56 4.67 0.96 -2.76
CA LEU A 56 5.15 -0.40 -2.61
C LEU A 56 6.48 -0.51 -3.37
N ASP A 57 7.57 -0.62 -2.63
CA ASP A 57 8.93 -0.68 -3.14
C ASP A 57 9.12 -1.96 -3.97
N GLY A 58 9.71 -1.83 -5.16
CA GLY A 58 9.91 -2.94 -6.08
C GLY A 58 8.67 -3.35 -6.90
N GLU A 59 7.50 -2.79 -6.60
CA GLU A 59 6.27 -3.08 -7.33
C GLU A 59 6.01 -2.11 -8.48
N ALA A 60 5.49 -2.66 -9.60
CA ALA A 60 5.16 -1.87 -10.77
C ALA A 60 3.99 -0.89 -10.50
N SER A 61 3.99 0.22 -11.23
CA SER A 61 2.83 1.12 -11.29
C SER A 61 1.77 0.55 -12.21
N LEU A 62 0.51 0.64 -11.82
CA LEU A 62 -0.62 0.33 -12.69
C LEU A 62 -0.74 1.44 -13.75
N ALA A 63 -0.17 1.21 -14.93
CA ALA A 63 -0.07 2.22 -15.98
C ALA A 63 -1.21 2.12 -17.01
N SER A 64 -1.70 0.91 -17.26
CA SER A 64 -2.79 0.63 -18.20
C SER A 64 -3.41 -0.75 -17.90
N PRO A 65 -4.55 -1.10 -18.52
CA PRO A 65 -5.11 -2.45 -18.41
C PRO A 65 -4.15 -3.57 -18.81
N ASP A 66 -3.25 -3.32 -19.76
CA ASP A 66 -2.26 -4.29 -20.26
C ASP A 66 -0.92 -4.23 -19.52
N ALA A 67 -0.76 -3.27 -18.60
CA ALA A 67 0.42 -3.07 -17.78
C ALA A 67 0.04 -3.15 -16.30
N PRO A 68 -0.14 -4.38 -15.75
CA PRO A 68 -0.56 -4.56 -14.37
C PRO A 68 0.50 -4.05 -13.41
N GLY A 69 0.05 -3.52 -12.28
CA GLY A 69 0.90 -3.04 -11.21
C GLY A 69 0.11 -2.85 -9.93
N ARG A 70 0.82 -2.80 -8.80
CA ARG A 70 0.21 -2.69 -7.46
C ARG A 70 0.24 -1.26 -6.91
N ASN A 71 1.01 -0.37 -7.53
CA ASN A 71 1.05 1.06 -7.22
C ASN A 71 0.08 1.84 -8.12
N ILE A 72 -1.00 2.38 -7.56
CA ILE A 72 -2.02 3.17 -8.26
C ILE A 72 -1.75 4.66 -8.05
N HIS A 73 -1.58 5.40 -9.14
CA HIS A 73 -1.43 6.86 -9.12
C HIS A 73 -2.77 7.53 -9.38
N PHE A 74 -3.48 7.89 -8.30
CA PHE A 74 -4.83 8.44 -8.43
C PHE A 74 -4.85 9.90 -8.97
N GLY A 75 -3.71 10.60 -8.92
CA GLY A 75 -3.63 12.05 -9.13
C GLY A 75 -4.30 12.84 -8.01
N VAL A 76 -4.48 14.15 -8.16
CA VAL A 76 -5.17 15.00 -7.14
C VAL A 76 -6.68 14.80 -7.22
N ARG A 77 -7.15 13.63 -6.78
CA ARG A 77 -8.53 13.14 -6.95
C ARG A 77 -9.00 12.30 -5.77
N GLU A 78 -9.01 12.88 -4.58
CA GLU A 78 -9.27 12.17 -3.32
C GLU A 78 -10.66 11.51 -3.30
N HIS A 79 -11.69 12.22 -3.77
CA HIS A 79 -13.05 11.68 -3.79
C HIS A 79 -13.16 10.50 -4.78
N ALA A 80 -12.62 10.65 -5.99
CA ALA A 80 -12.63 9.59 -6.98
C ALA A 80 -11.80 8.38 -6.51
N MET A 81 -10.64 8.61 -5.89
CA MET A 81 -9.83 7.56 -5.25
C MET A 81 -10.68 6.75 -4.26
N GLY A 82 -11.44 7.41 -3.38
CA GLY A 82 -12.33 6.74 -2.44
C GLY A 82 -13.38 5.86 -3.13
N ALA A 83 -14.04 6.38 -4.18
CA ALA A 83 -15.02 5.61 -4.94
C ALA A 83 -14.40 4.42 -5.68
N VAL A 84 -13.20 4.57 -6.24
CA VAL A 84 -12.45 3.49 -6.89
C VAL A 84 -12.11 2.38 -5.90
N VAL A 85 -11.60 2.73 -4.71
CA VAL A 85 -11.27 1.74 -3.67
C VAL A 85 -12.51 0.98 -3.20
N ASN A 86 -13.67 1.65 -3.09
CA ASN A 86 -14.94 0.97 -2.81
C ASN A 86 -15.28 -0.07 -3.88
N GLY A 87 -15.17 0.31 -5.16
CA GLY A 87 -15.41 -0.60 -6.28
C GLY A 87 -14.48 -1.81 -6.28
N MET A 88 -13.19 -1.59 -6.02
CA MET A 88 -12.19 -2.66 -5.91
C MET A 88 -12.52 -3.63 -4.77
N ALA A 89 -12.89 -3.11 -3.59
CA ALA A 89 -13.25 -3.95 -2.45
C ALA A 89 -14.53 -4.76 -2.69
N LEU A 90 -15.53 -4.18 -3.38
CA LEU A 90 -16.78 -4.85 -3.72
C LEU A 90 -16.63 -5.90 -4.83
N HIS A 91 -15.74 -5.67 -5.80
CA HIS A 91 -15.46 -6.64 -6.86
C HIS A 91 -14.94 -7.97 -6.29
N GLY A 92 -14.15 -7.88 -5.21
CA GLY A 92 -13.46 -9.01 -4.64
C GLY A 92 -12.21 -9.39 -5.44
N GLY A 93 -11.46 -10.32 -4.86
CA GLY A 93 -10.22 -10.87 -5.39
C GLY A 93 -9.90 -12.18 -4.69
#